data_AF-X1NJS3-F1
#
_entry.id   AF-X1NJS3-F1
#
_cell.length_a   1.000
_cell.length_b   1.000
_cell.length_c   1.000
_cell.angle_alpha   90.00
_cell.angle_beta   90.00
_cell.angle_gamma   90.00
#
_symmetry.space_group_name_H-M   'P 1'
#
loop_
_entity.id
_entity.type
_entity.pdbx_description
1 polymer ?
#
loop_
_entity_poly.entity_id
_entity_poly.type
_entity_poly.pdbx_seq_one_letter_code
_entity_poly.pdbx_strand_id
1 'polypeptide(L)'
;MPSNSLRIALGLPFLLFFPGYTLVAALFPKRESLEAIERVALSFGMSIAVVPLIGLILNYTPWGIRLEPVLYSVTSFIFITSIVAWLRRKGLPEQERFGIKFQLKAPGWGRGALDRILSIILVVAVLGALGMLGYVIAAPKVGEKFTEFYILGLSGKATDYP
;
A
#
# COMPACT_ATOMS: atom_id res chain seq x y z
N MET A 1 -25.55 7.45 4.28
CA MET A 1 -24.14 7.40 4.76
C MET A 1 -23.17 7.70 3.62
N PRO A 2 -22.87 8.99 3.32
CA PRO A 2 -22.01 9.37 2.19
C PRO A 2 -20.50 9.35 2.51
N SER A 3 -20.10 8.95 3.72
CA SER A 3 -18.74 9.12 4.26
C SER A 3 -17.72 8.04 3.88
N ASN A 4 -18.15 6.91 3.29
CA ASN A 4 -17.23 5.79 3.04
C ASN A 4 -16.29 6.04 1.85
N SER A 5 -16.81 6.60 0.75
CA SER A 5 -16.03 6.78 -0.48
C SER A 5 -14.94 7.83 -0.33
N LEU A 6 -15.24 8.97 0.33
CA LEU A 6 -14.25 10.03 0.57
C LEU A 6 -13.12 9.52 1.47
N ARG A 7 -13.46 8.73 2.48
CA ARG A 7 -12.49 8.13 3.39
C ARG A 7 -11.57 7.14 2.68
N ILE A 8 -12.08 6.34 1.75
CA ILE A 8 -11.25 5.44 0.94
C ILE A 8 -10.35 6.24 -0.01
N ALA A 9 -10.94 7.22 -0.72
CA ALA A 9 -10.22 8.05 -1.69
C ALA A 9 -9.06 8.82 -1.07
N LEU A 10 -9.19 9.28 0.19
CA LEU A 10 -8.12 9.99 0.90
C LEU A 10 -7.23 9.06 1.72
N GLY A 11 -7.84 8.07 2.39
CA GLY A 11 -7.12 7.17 3.30
C GLY A 11 -6.17 6.24 2.57
N LEU A 12 -6.51 5.79 1.35
CA LEU A 12 -5.68 4.86 0.60
C LEU A 12 -4.39 5.52 0.09
N PRO A 13 -4.40 6.69 -0.58
CA PRO A 13 -3.17 7.42 -0.89
C PRO A 13 -2.37 7.80 0.36
N PHE A 14 -3.05 8.18 1.45
CA PHE A 14 -2.38 8.51 2.70
C PHE A 14 -1.57 7.33 3.24
N LEU A 15 -2.20 6.15 3.38
CA LEU A 15 -1.55 4.93 3.84
C LEU A 15 -0.45 4.44 2.89
N LEU A 16 -0.64 4.61 1.58
CA LEU A 16 0.33 4.16 0.58
C LEU A 16 1.54 5.09 0.44
N PHE A 17 1.48 6.33 0.90
CA PHE A 17 2.54 7.30 0.64
C PHE A 17 3.21 7.85 1.89
N PHE A 18 2.45 8.33 2.87
CA PHE A 18 2.99 9.07 4.02
C PHE A 18 3.93 8.29 4.94
N PRO A 19 3.58 7.07 5.41
CA PRO A 19 4.47 6.32 6.30
C PRO A 19 5.80 5.97 5.62
N GLY A 20 5.76 5.57 4.35
CA GLY A 20 6.97 5.33 3.58
C GLY A 20 7.76 6.59 3.29
N TYR A 21 7.12 7.70 2.93
CA TYR A 21 7.80 8.97 2.66
C TYR A 21 8.54 9.52 3.89
N THR A 22 7.88 9.52 5.04
CA THR A 22 8.50 9.97 6.30
C THR A 22 9.65 9.07 6.73
N LEU A 23 9.53 7.76 6.53
CA LEU A 23 10.63 6.83 6.77
C LEU A 23 11.79 7.04 5.78
N VAL A 24 11.52 7.22 4.48
CA VAL A 24 12.56 7.51 3.48
C VAL A 24 13.24 8.86 3.78
N ALA A 25 12.49 9.87 4.21
CA ALA A 25 13.04 11.14 4.66
C ALA A 25 13.91 10.98 5.92
N ALA A 26 13.54 10.04 6.80
CA ALA A 26 14.32 9.70 7.98
C ALA A 26 15.59 8.91 7.63
N LEU A 27 15.54 7.95 6.69
CA LEU A 27 16.67 7.10 6.30
C LEU A 27 17.66 7.81 5.38
N PHE A 28 17.15 8.57 4.41
CA PHE A 28 17.91 9.25 3.35
C PHE A 28 17.63 10.77 3.38
N PRO A 29 18.16 11.49 4.39
CA PRO A 29 17.90 12.92 4.56
C PRO A 29 18.67 13.82 3.56
N LYS A 30 19.72 13.30 2.92
CA LYS A 30 20.57 14.04 1.98
C LYS A 30 19.90 14.24 0.62
N ARG A 31 20.27 15.31 -0.10
CA ARG A 31 19.88 15.54 -1.50
C ARG A 31 20.39 14.47 -2.45
N GLU A 32 21.68 14.19 -2.36
CA GLU A 32 22.40 13.37 -3.36
C GLU A 32 22.14 11.88 -3.22
N SER A 33 21.49 11.44 -2.14
CA SER A 33 21.26 10.02 -1.90
C SER A 33 20.15 9.44 -2.77
N LEU A 34 19.18 10.24 -3.23
CA LEU A 34 18.04 9.78 -4.02
C LEU A 34 17.54 10.88 -4.96
N GLU A 35 17.35 10.54 -6.22
CA GLU A 35 16.63 11.40 -7.17
C GLU A 35 15.16 11.58 -6.73
N ALA A 36 14.48 12.60 -7.27
CA ALA A 36 13.09 12.88 -6.90
C ALA A 36 12.15 11.69 -7.22
N ILE A 37 12.33 11.07 -8.38
CA ILE A 37 11.52 9.92 -8.82
C ILE A 37 11.82 8.69 -7.96
N GLU A 38 13.11 8.42 -7.69
CA GLU A 38 13.51 7.32 -6.80
C GLU A 38 12.93 7.49 -5.40
N ARG A 39 12.95 8.70 -4.85
CA ARG A 39 12.37 9.00 -3.54
C ARG A 39 10.87 8.71 -3.52
N VAL A 40 10.15 9.07 -4.56
CA VAL A 40 8.71 8.77 -4.68
C VAL A 40 8.48 7.27 -4.78
N ALA A 41 9.22 6.57 -5.65
CA ALA A 41 9.11 5.12 -5.83
C ALA A 41 9.42 4.35 -4.53
N LEU A 42 10.52 4.69 -3.85
CA LEU A 42 10.89 4.14 -2.55
C LEU A 42 9.86 4.44 -1.48
N SER A 43 9.20 5.60 -1.51
CA SER A 43 8.14 5.93 -0.55
C SER A 43 6.95 4.99 -0.68
N PHE A 44 6.53 4.68 -1.91
CA PHE A 44 5.48 3.68 -2.14
C PHE A 44 5.92 2.29 -1.69
N GLY A 45 7.12 1.85 -2.08
CA GLY A 45 7.64 0.53 -1.69
C GLY A 45 7.76 0.38 -0.16
N MET A 46 8.24 1.43 0.51
CA MET A 46 8.40 1.43 1.96
C MET A 46 7.05 1.41 2.69
N SER A 47 6.02 2.10 2.19
CA SER A 47 4.66 2.01 2.77
C SER A 47 4.08 0.60 2.59
N ILE A 48 4.23 -0.01 1.42
CA ILE A 48 3.77 -1.38 1.16
C ILE A 48 4.47 -2.40 2.07
N ALA A 49 5.72 -2.15 2.46
CA ALA A 49 6.41 -2.98 3.43
C ALA A 49 5.96 -2.71 4.88
N VAL A 50 5.90 -1.44 5.29
CA VAL A 50 5.71 -1.05 6.70
C VAL A 50 4.26 -1.17 7.15
N VAL A 51 3.29 -0.76 6.33
CA VAL A 51 1.88 -0.73 6.76
C VAL A 51 1.35 -2.14 7.09
N PRO A 52 1.55 -3.16 6.24
CA PRO A 52 1.17 -4.54 6.59
C PRO A 52 1.95 -5.08 7.79
N LEU A 53 3.23 -4.71 7.94
CA LEU A 53 4.04 -5.12 9.09
C LEU A 53 3.50 -4.54 10.40
N ILE A 54 3.09 -3.27 10.41
CA ILE A 54 2.40 -2.64 11.55
C ILE A 54 1.08 -3.37 11.83
N GLY A 55 0.31 -3.68 10.78
CA GLY A 55 -0.93 -4.46 10.92
C GLY A 55 -0.69 -5.84 11.52
N LEU A 56 0.37 -6.53 11.10
CA LEU A 56 0.76 -7.83 11.62
C LEU A 56 1.18 -7.74 13.09
N ILE A 57 1.98 -6.74 13.48
CA ILE A 57 2.36 -6.50 14.87
C ILE A 57 1.11 -6.24 15.72
N LEU A 58 0.19 -5.41 15.23
CA LEU A 58 -1.08 -5.14 15.90
C LEU A 58 -1.94 -6.39 16.08
N ASN A 59 -1.86 -7.35 15.14
CA ASN A 59 -2.58 -8.62 15.27
C ASN A 59 -2.17 -9.42 16.51
N TYR A 60 -0.91 -9.29 16.96
CA TYR A 60 -0.42 -9.94 18.18
C TYR A 60 -0.72 -9.14 19.46
N THR A 61 -1.23 -7.92 19.32
CA THR A 61 -1.62 -7.10 20.48
C THR A 61 -3.08 -7.32 20.87
N PRO A 62 -3.48 -7.07 22.14
CA PRO A 62 -4.85 -7.24 22.61
C PRO A 62 -5.90 -6.45 21.82
N TRP A 63 -5.47 -5.40 21.11
CA TRP A 63 -6.33 -4.51 20.32
C TRP A 63 -6.71 -5.09 18.95
N GLY A 64 -5.90 -6.01 18.39
CA GLY A 64 -6.11 -6.65 17.09
C GLY A 64 -6.08 -5.68 15.89
N ILE A 65 -6.42 -6.20 14.70
CA ILE A 65 -6.50 -5.42 13.45
C ILE A 65 -7.85 -4.68 13.39
N ARG A 66 -8.00 -3.66 14.25
CA ARG A 66 -9.14 -2.72 14.22
C ARG A 66 -8.73 -1.39 13.62
N LEU A 67 -9.72 -0.59 13.22
CA LEU A 67 -9.46 0.72 12.63
C LEU A 67 -8.70 1.67 13.57
N GLU A 68 -9.15 1.81 14.81
CA GLU A 68 -8.57 2.79 15.74
C GLU A 68 -7.10 2.46 16.08
N PRO A 69 -6.74 1.21 16.45
CA PRO A 69 -5.35 0.84 16.70
C PRO A 69 -4.45 1.06 15.48
N VAL A 70 -4.91 0.68 14.28
CA VAL A 70 -4.16 0.90 13.03
C VAL A 70 -3.91 2.39 12.81
N LEU A 71 -4.92 3.24 13.00
CA LEU A 71 -4.77 4.69 12.86
C LEU A 71 -3.78 5.25 13.88
N TYR A 72 -3.88 4.85 15.16
CA TYR A 72 -2.94 5.32 16.20
C TYR A 72 -1.51 4.87 15.92
N SER A 73 -1.31 3.61 15.54
CA SER A 73 0.02 3.08 15.23
C SER A 73 0.64 3.73 14.01
N VAL A 74 -0.10 3.88 12.91
CA VAL A 74 0.41 4.53 11.70
C VAL A 74 0.70 6.01 11.97
N THR A 75 -0.19 6.72 12.67
CA THR A 75 0.03 8.12 13.05
C THR A 75 1.26 8.29 13.95
N SER A 76 1.39 7.44 14.97
CA SER A 76 2.55 7.45 15.88
C SER A 76 3.85 7.16 15.11
N PHE A 77 3.83 6.19 14.21
CA PHE A 77 4.96 5.86 13.34
C PHE A 77 5.36 7.06 12.48
N ILE A 78 4.42 7.70 11.78
CA ILE A 78 4.63 8.90 10.97
C ILE A 78 5.24 10.03 11.82
N PHE A 79 4.72 10.23 13.03
CA PHE A 79 5.19 11.28 13.93
C PHE A 79 6.64 11.04 14.36
N ILE A 80 6.97 9.81 14.79
CA ILE A 80 8.32 9.40 15.20
C ILE A 80 9.31 9.53 14.03
N THR A 81 9.00 8.97 12.86
CA THR A 81 9.89 9.05 11.70
C THR A 81 10.05 10.48 11.20
N SER A 82 9.01 11.31 11.29
CA SER A 82 9.10 12.74 10.96
C SER A 82 10.03 13.49 11.93
N ILE A 83 9.95 13.22 13.24
CA ILE A 83 10.88 13.78 14.23
C ILE A 83 12.31 13.35 13.91
N VAL A 84 12.53 12.06 13.67
CA VAL A 84 13.86 11.53 13.31
C VAL A 84 14.38 12.20 12.04
N ALA A 85 13.55 12.34 11.00
CA ALA A 85 13.90 13.03 9.77
C ALA A 85 14.28 14.49 10.02
N TRP A 86 13.53 15.19 10.87
CA TRP A 86 13.82 16.57 11.23
C TRP A 86 15.13 16.73 11.99
N LEU A 87 15.38 15.88 12.99
CA LEU A 87 16.64 15.85 13.75
C LEU A 87 17.83 15.57 12.84
N ARG A 88 17.71 14.59 11.93
CA ARG A 88 18.76 14.28 10.95
C ARG A 88 18.97 15.42 9.94
N ARG A 89 17.93 16.17 9.57
CA ARG A 89 18.03 17.33 8.67
C ARG A 89 18.70 18.54 9.32
N LYS A 90 18.55 18.72 10.64
CA LYS A 90 19.18 19.84 11.37
C LYS A 90 20.71 19.78 11.34
N GLY A 91 21.28 18.59 11.30
CA GLY A 91 22.73 18.38 11.21
C GLY A 91 23.33 18.59 9.80
N LEU A 92 22.52 18.89 8.78
CA LEU A 92 22.98 19.05 7.40
C LEU A 92 23.18 20.54 7.02
N PRO A 93 24.31 20.88 6.37
CA PRO A 93 24.53 22.19 5.75
C PRO A 93 23.43 22.52 4.72
N GLU A 94 23.05 23.79 4.58
CA GLU A 94 21.93 24.23 3.73
C GLU A 94 22.02 23.77 2.26
N GLN A 95 23.24 23.53 1.77
CA GLN A 95 23.53 23.07 0.42
C GLN A 95 23.16 21.58 0.21
N GLU A 96 23.23 20.74 1.25
CA GLU A 96 22.85 19.31 1.23
C GLU A 96 21.38 19.06 1.60
N ARG A 97 20.68 20.06 2.16
CA ARG A 97 19.27 19.94 2.62
C ARG A 97 18.33 19.85 1.44
N PHE A 98 17.56 18.77 1.27
CA PHE A 98 16.64 18.54 0.13
C PHE A 98 16.06 19.80 -0.54
N GLY A 99 16.20 19.89 -1.85
CA GLY A 99 15.62 20.95 -2.67
C GLY A 99 15.80 20.60 -4.12
N ILE A 100 14.69 20.84 -4.80
CA ILE A 100 14.33 20.17 -6.01
C ILE A 100 15.03 20.93 -7.14
N LYS A 101 16.27 20.55 -7.45
CA LYS A 101 16.82 20.86 -8.77
C LYS A 101 16.17 19.86 -9.71
N PHE A 102 15.12 20.28 -10.42
CA PHE A 102 14.48 19.51 -11.50
C PHE A 102 15.48 19.32 -12.64
N GLN A 103 16.50 18.49 -12.43
CA GLN A 103 17.26 17.93 -13.53
C GLN A 103 16.41 16.81 -14.08
N LEU A 104 15.46 17.18 -14.95
CA LEU A 104 14.79 16.27 -15.88
C LEU A 104 15.84 15.74 -16.87
N LYS A 105 16.79 14.93 -16.38
CA LYS A 105 17.46 13.97 -17.25
C LYS A 105 16.38 12.94 -17.55
N ALA A 106 15.78 13.05 -18.73
CA ALA A 106 14.96 11.98 -19.28
C ALA A 106 15.76 10.67 -19.09
N PRO A 107 15.17 9.64 -18.46
CA PRO A 107 15.86 8.38 -18.27
C PRO A 107 16.33 7.95 -19.65
N GLY A 108 17.64 7.82 -19.83
CA GLY A 108 18.20 7.36 -21.09
C GLY A 108 17.65 5.97 -21.34
N TRP A 109 16.59 5.88 -22.15
CA TRP A 109 16.03 4.62 -22.61
C TRP A 109 17.19 3.80 -23.15
N GLY A 110 17.55 2.75 -22.40
CA GLY A 110 18.70 1.94 -22.72
C GLY A 110 18.49 1.34 -24.11
N ARG A 111 19.45 1.62 -24.99
CA ARG A 111 19.44 1.15 -26.38
C ARG A 111 19.92 -0.31 -26.44
N GLY A 112 19.41 -1.16 -25.55
CA GLY A 112 19.79 -2.57 -25.42
C GLY A 112 18.63 -3.50 -25.81
N ALA A 113 18.96 -4.66 -26.40
CA ALA A 113 17.97 -5.70 -26.69
C ALA A 113 17.25 -6.19 -25.42
N LEU A 114 17.97 -6.22 -24.28
CA LEU A 114 17.43 -6.59 -22.98
C LEU A 114 16.36 -5.61 -22.51
N ASP A 115 16.58 -4.29 -22.63
CA ASP A 115 15.59 -3.29 -22.24
C ASP A 115 14.31 -3.39 -23.07
N ARG A 116 14.46 -3.71 -24.37
CA ARG A 116 13.32 -3.92 -25.26
C ARG A 116 12.53 -5.17 -24.87
N ILE A 117 13.20 -6.28 -24.57
CA ILE A 117 12.57 -7.52 -24.11
C ILE A 117 11.86 -7.28 -22.77
N LEU A 118 12.54 -6.65 -21.80
CA LEU A 118 11.98 -6.31 -20.49
C LEU A 118 10.75 -5.40 -20.64
N SER A 119 10.80 -4.42 -21.54
CA SER A 119 9.67 -3.53 -21.84
C SER A 119 8.49 -4.29 -22.45
N ILE A 120 8.72 -5.20 -23.39
CA ILE A 120 7.65 -6.02 -24.00
C ILE A 120 7.02 -6.92 -22.93
N ILE A 121 7.82 -7.61 -22.12
CA ILE A 121 7.34 -8.44 -21.02
C ILE A 121 6.51 -7.60 -20.05
N LEU A 122 6.98 -6.41 -19.69
CA LEU A 122 6.26 -5.48 -18.81
C LEU A 122 4.91 -5.09 -19.41
N VAL A 123 4.86 -4.73 -20.69
CA VAL A 123 3.60 -4.38 -21.39
C VAL A 123 2.63 -5.57 -21.36
N VAL A 124 3.10 -6.77 -21.67
CA VAL A 124 2.27 -7.99 -21.63
C VAL A 124 1.75 -8.27 -20.22
N ALA A 125 2.60 -8.11 -19.19
CA ALA A 125 2.22 -8.29 -17.80
C ALA A 125 1.15 -7.27 -17.36
N VAL A 126 1.30 -5.99 -17.73
CA VAL A 126 0.33 -4.93 -17.45
C VAL A 126 -1.00 -5.21 -18.14
N LEU A 127 -0.99 -5.59 -19.42
CA LEU A 127 -2.20 -5.95 -20.17
C LEU A 127 -2.89 -7.17 -19.57
N GLY A 128 -2.13 -8.20 -19.18
CA GLY A 128 -2.67 -9.39 -18.51
C GLY A 128 -3.31 -9.06 -17.16
N ALA A 129 -2.65 -8.23 -16.34
CA ALA A 129 -3.19 -7.78 -15.06
C ALA A 129 -4.49 -6.97 -15.22
N LEU A 130 -4.52 -6.03 -16.17
CA LEU A 130 -5.74 -5.26 -16.50
C LEU A 130 -6.86 -6.15 -17.03
N GLY A 131 -6.53 -7.10 -17.91
CA GLY A 131 -7.49 -8.09 -18.43
C GLY A 131 -8.07 -8.96 -17.32
N MET A 132 -7.25 -9.41 -16.38
CA MET A 132 -7.70 -10.20 -15.23
C MET A 132 -8.59 -9.38 -14.29
N LEU A 133 -8.24 -8.13 -14.02
CA LEU A 133 -9.10 -7.21 -13.25
C LEU A 133 -10.45 -7.00 -13.93
N GLY A 134 -10.45 -6.74 -15.25
CA GLY A 134 -11.68 -6.63 -16.04
C GLY A 134 -12.53 -7.89 -15.99
N TYR A 135 -11.88 -9.05 -16.11
CA TYR A 135 -12.55 -10.35 -15.97
C TYR A 135 -13.19 -10.53 -14.60
N VAL A 136 -12.48 -10.24 -13.49
CA VAL A 136 -13.01 -10.38 -12.13
C VAL A 136 -14.21 -9.46 -11.88
N ILE A 137 -14.21 -8.26 -12.45
CA ILE A 137 -15.32 -7.30 -12.31
C ILE A 137 -16.54 -7.76 -13.13
N ALA A 138 -16.32 -8.30 -14.34
CA ALA A 138 -17.38 -8.73 -15.23
C ALA A 138 -17.92 -10.14 -14.92
N ALA A 139 -17.09 -11.01 -14.33
CA ALA A 139 -17.47 -12.36 -13.99
C ALA A 139 -18.59 -12.34 -12.93
N PRO A 140 -19.68 -13.11 -13.14
CA PRO A 140 -20.74 -13.18 -12.16
C PRO A 140 -20.18 -13.74 -10.86
N LYS A 141 -20.42 -13.03 -9.76
CA LYS A 141 -20.11 -13.53 -8.42
C LYS A 141 -21.05 -14.71 -8.17
N VAL A 142 -20.59 -15.92 -8.49
CA VAL A 142 -21.29 -17.14 -8.12
C VAL A 142 -21.22 -17.19 -6.60
N GLY A 143 -22.28 -16.70 -5.94
CA GLY A 143 -22.45 -16.88 -4.51
C GLY A 143 -22.32 -18.36 -4.20
N GLU A 144 -21.54 -18.70 -3.17
CA GLU A 144 -21.35 -20.08 -2.75
C GLU A 144 -22.73 -20.73 -2.55
N LYS A 145 -23.07 -21.68 -3.40
CA LYS A 145 -24.28 -22.49 -3.24
C LYS A 145 -23.95 -23.54 -2.20
N PHE A 146 -24.26 -23.25 -0.95
CA PHE A 146 -24.21 -24.25 0.10
C PHE A 146 -25.31 -25.28 -0.14
N THR A 147 -24.96 -26.56 -0.10
CA THR A 147 -25.93 -27.65 -0.01
C THR A 147 -26.45 -27.68 1.42
N GLU A 148 -27.63 -27.13 1.65
CA GLU A 148 -28.28 -27.20 2.95
C GLU A 148 -28.90 -28.59 3.14
N PHE A 149 -28.44 -29.32 4.16
CA PHE A 149 -28.98 -30.62 4.54
C PHE A 149 -30.04 -30.42 5.65
N TYR A 150 -31.31 -30.55 5.28
CA TYR A 150 -32.42 -30.51 6.23
C TYR A 150 -32.79 -31.92 6.66
N ILE A 151 -32.64 -32.23 7.95
CA ILE A 151 -33.25 -33.42 8.54
C ILE A 151 -34.69 -33.06 8.88
N LEU A 152 -35.63 -33.55 8.08
CA LEU A 152 -37.06 -33.35 8.31
C LEU A 152 -37.60 -34.52 9.15
N GLY A 153 -38.37 -34.21 10.19
CA GLY A 153 -39.10 -35.22 10.95
C GLY A 153 -40.29 -35.77 10.16
N LEU A 154 -40.98 -36.78 10.70
CA LEU A 154 -42.16 -37.44 10.11
C LEU A 154 -43.29 -36.47 9.71
N SER A 155 -43.34 -35.28 10.30
CA SER A 155 -44.31 -34.21 10.02
C SER A 155 -43.87 -33.20 8.95
N GLY A 156 -42.72 -33.39 8.31
CA GLY A 156 -42.19 -32.49 7.27
C GLY A 156 -41.73 -31.13 7.82
N LYS A 157 -41.55 -31.00 9.13
CA LYS A 157 -41.06 -29.79 9.81
C LYS A 157 -39.78 -30.11 10.58
N ALA A 158 -38.84 -29.16 10.59
CA ALA A 158 -37.60 -29.23 11.35
C ALA A 158 -37.82 -28.65 12.76
N THR A 159 -38.69 -29.26 13.56
CA THR A 159 -39.11 -28.71 14.86
C THR A 159 -38.70 -29.53 16.10
N ASP A 160 -37.97 -30.63 15.97
CA ASP A 160 -37.54 -31.46 17.10
C ASP A 160 -36.08 -31.92 16.95
N TYR A 161 -35.15 -30.97 17.06
CA TYR A 161 -33.73 -31.29 17.23
C TYR A 161 -33.37 -31.09 18.72
N PRO A 162 -32.60 -31.99 19.37
CA PRO A 162 -32.18 -31.83 20.76
C PRO A 162 -31.28 -30.61 20.99
#